data_AF-A0A2N7P5N8-F1
#
_entry.id   AF-A0A2N7P5N8-F1
#
_cell.length_a   1.000
_cell.length_b   1.000
_cell.length_c   1.000
_cell.angle_alpha   90.00
_cell.angle_beta   90.00
_cell.angle_gamma   90.00
#
_symmetry.space_group_name_H-M   'P 1'
#
loop_
_entity.id
_entity.type
_entity.pdbx_description
1 polymer ?
#
loop_
_entity_poly.entity_id
_entity_poly.type
_entity_poly.pdbx_seq_one_letter_code
_entity_poly.pdbx_strand_id
1 'polypeptide(L)'
;MKNISNNVLGTIALLTSLFSVHTFANVQIIGSESELSHYIAEHYQQSTQFYEGNLAKTDALYINGGTASKDDVTLAKSYIVKGNTVVIDLRQVPGDDAKIELSQSLIGLGNEAPVIVTGMYQGENIINAIVADVRDENGDVIYNSEANLDSIKLSLAYALDRLGFGGK
;
A
#
# COMPACT_ATOMS: atom_id res chain seq x y z
N MET A 1 -75.67 -8.12 -10.16
CA MET A 1 -75.05 -6.78 -10.33
C MET A 1 -73.61 -6.86 -9.83
N LYS A 2 -72.66 -6.34 -10.63
CA LYS A 2 -71.21 -6.24 -10.35
C LYS A 2 -70.90 -5.34 -9.15
N ASN A 3 -69.88 -5.67 -8.37
CA ASN A 3 -68.83 -4.74 -7.92
C ASN A 3 -67.62 -5.56 -7.41
N ILE A 4 -66.65 -5.89 -8.26
CA ILE A 4 -65.34 -5.22 -8.44
C ILE A 4 -64.54 -5.07 -7.14
N SER A 5 -63.54 -5.96 -7.05
CA SER A 5 -62.21 -5.93 -6.42
C SER A 5 -61.88 -4.92 -5.31
N ASN A 6 -61.05 -5.35 -4.36
CA ASN A 6 -59.67 -4.87 -4.31
C ASN A 6 -58.79 -5.80 -3.46
N ASN A 7 -57.93 -6.53 -4.16
CA ASN A 7 -56.74 -7.15 -3.60
C ASN A 7 -55.86 -6.04 -3.03
N VAL A 8 -55.64 -6.03 -1.72
CA VAL A 8 -54.50 -5.29 -1.14
C VAL A 8 -53.48 -6.36 -0.76
N LEU A 9 -52.71 -6.78 -1.77
CA LEU A 9 -51.43 -7.45 -1.53
C LEU A 9 -50.55 -6.42 -0.79
N GLY A 10 -50.39 -6.62 0.51
CA GLY A 10 -49.44 -5.87 1.32
C GLY A 10 -48.04 -6.07 0.76
N THR A 11 -47.55 -5.08 0.02
CA THR A 11 -46.18 -5.05 -0.49
C THR A 11 -45.28 -4.68 0.69
N ILE A 12 -44.67 -5.68 1.32
CA ILE A 12 -43.59 -5.46 2.28
C ILE A 12 -42.37 -5.01 1.46
N ALA A 13 -42.13 -3.70 1.44
CA ALA A 13 -40.87 -3.16 0.94
C ALA A 13 -39.77 -3.52 1.94
N LEU A 14 -39.01 -4.58 1.66
CA LEU A 14 -37.74 -4.83 2.35
C LEU A 14 -36.77 -3.74 1.94
N LEU A 15 -36.61 -2.75 2.81
CA LEU A 15 -35.54 -1.76 2.73
C LEU A 15 -34.23 -2.50 3.10
N THR A 16 -33.60 -3.13 2.12
CA THR A 16 -32.24 -3.64 2.30
C THR A 16 -31.32 -2.43 2.39
N SER A 17 -31.07 -1.96 3.60
CA SER A 17 -29.97 -1.06 3.89
C SER A 17 -28.70 -1.73 3.37
N LEU A 18 -28.16 -1.20 2.26
CA LEU A 18 -26.83 -1.52 1.78
C LEU A 18 -25.86 -1.08 2.87
N PHE A 19 -25.58 -1.97 3.82
CA PHE A 19 -24.38 -1.85 4.62
C PHE A 19 -23.24 -2.04 3.63
N SER A 20 -22.63 -0.92 3.22
CA SER A 20 -21.32 -0.93 2.62
C SER A 20 -20.42 -1.71 3.57
N VAL A 21 -20.12 -2.96 3.24
CA VAL A 21 -19.11 -3.71 3.98
C VAL A 21 -17.80 -3.04 3.63
N HIS A 22 -17.41 -2.05 4.43
CA HIS A 22 -16.07 -1.50 4.40
C HIS A 22 -15.16 -2.63 4.89
N THR A 23 -14.65 -3.44 3.96
CA THR A 23 -13.58 -4.38 4.28
C THR A 23 -12.37 -3.52 4.62
N PHE A 24 -12.06 -3.40 5.91
CA PHE A 24 -10.87 -2.72 6.38
C PHE A 24 -9.65 -3.44 5.81
N ALA A 25 -8.74 -2.68 5.21
CA ALA A 25 -7.49 -3.15 4.65
C ALA A 25 -6.41 -3.02 5.72
N ASN A 26 -5.69 -4.06 6.09
CA ASN A 26 -4.59 -3.91 7.04
C ASN A 26 -3.28 -3.55 6.33
N VAL A 27 -2.41 -2.86 7.06
CA VAL A 27 -0.99 -2.77 6.71
C VAL A 27 -0.27 -3.85 7.50
N GLN A 28 0.11 -4.94 6.84
CA GLN A 28 0.84 -6.04 7.47
C GLN A 28 2.35 -5.80 7.38
N ILE A 29 3.04 -5.85 8.51
CA ILE A 29 4.45 -5.47 8.62
C ILE A 29 5.34 -6.70 8.71
N ILE A 30 6.41 -6.68 7.92
CA ILE A 30 7.56 -7.57 7.99
C ILE A 30 8.81 -6.74 8.32
N GLY A 31 9.63 -7.23 9.26
CA GLY A 31 10.70 -6.46 9.87
C GLY A 31 10.15 -5.55 10.99
N SER A 32 10.65 -4.32 11.07
CA SER A 32 10.20 -3.32 12.04
C SER A 32 9.28 -2.27 11.43
N GLU A 33 8.43 -1.68 12.27
CA GLU A 33 7.68 -0.47 11.94
C GLU A 33 8.62 0.71 11.61
N SER A 34 8.11 1.67 10.85
CA SER A 34 8.78 2.94 10.57
C SER A 34 7.77 4.08 10.52
N GLU A 35 8.28 5.31 10.37
CA GLU A 35 7.43 6.48 10.15
C GLU A 35 6.53 6.32 8.91
N LEU A 36 6.94 5.53 7.92
CA LEU A 36 6.13 5.28 6.73
C LEU A 36 5.02 4.26 6.97
N SER A 37 5.26 3.20 7.75
CA SER A 37 4.17 2.25 8.07
C SER A 37 3.09 2.92 8.92
N HIS A 38 3.48 3.75 9.87
CA HIS A 38 2.54 4.56 10.65
C HIS A 38 1.80 5.57 9.78
N TYR A 39 2.52 6.28 8.90
CA TYR A 39 1.90 7.21 7.96
C TYR A 39 0.84 6.54 7.08
N ILE A 40 1.12 5.37 6.49
CA ILE A 40 0.14 4.66 5.65
C ILE A 40 -1.11 4.34 6.49
N ALA A 41 -0.93 3.77 7.68
CA ALA A 41 -2.03 3.41 8.55
C ALA A 41 -2.89 4.62 8.93
N GLU A 42 -2.27 5.73 9.33
CA GLU A 42 -2.97 6.97 9.67
C GLU A 42 -3.68 7.59 8.45
N HIS A 43 -2.98 7.71 7.32
CA HIS A 43 -3.50 8.34 6.10
C HIS A 43 -4.75 7.62 5.57
N TYR A 44 -4.76 6.29 5.63
CA TYR A 44 -5.85 5.46 5.13
C TYR A 44 -6.84 4.99 6.20
N GLN A 45 -6.67 5.41 7.46
CA GLN A 45 -7.48 4.97 8.60
C GLN A 45 -7.53 3.44 8.73
N GLN A 46 -6.38 2.80 8.57
CA GLN A 46 -6.20 1.36 8.64
C GLN A 46 -5.37 0.97 9.86
N SER A 47 -5.46 -0.28 10.31
CA SER A 47 -4.59 -0.81 11.36
C SER A 47 -3.26 -1.31 10.81
N THR A 48 -2.20 -1.13 11.61
CA THR A 48 -0.95 -1.90 11.46
C THR A 48 -1.02 -3.19 12.26
N GLN A 49 -0.46 -4.26 11.72
CA GLN A 49 -0.20 -5.51 12.44
C GLN A 49 1.03 -6.19 11.89
N PHE A 50 1.76 -6.95 12.70
CA PHE A 50 2.82 -7.81 12.17
C PHE A 50 2.22 -8.92 11.32
N TYR A 51 2.96 -9.36 10.30
CA TYR A 51 2.52 -10.42 9.42
C TYR A 51 2.40 -11.77 10.16
N GLU A 52 1.21 -12.39 10.13
CA GLU A 52 0.92 -13.64 10.84
C GLU A 52 0.72 -14.86 9.92
N GLY A 53 1.08 -14.76 8.64
CA GLY A 53 1.06 -15.91 7.72
C GLY A 53 0.05 -15.82 6.57
N ASN A 54 -0.81 -14.81 6.53
CA ASN A 54 -1.75 -14.60 5.43
C ASN A 54 -1.97 -13.11 5.14
N LEU A 55 -1.89 -12.73 3.86
CA LEU A 55 -2.17 -11.37 3.38
C LEU A 55 -3.48 -11.36 2.59
N ALA A 56 -4.50 -10.66 3.08
CA ALA A 56 -5.75 -10.53 2.33
C ALA A 56 -5.50 -9.71 1.05
N LYS A 57 -6.35 -9.91 0.02
CA LYS A 57 -6.20 -9.20 -1.26
C LYS A 57 -6.29 -7.68 -1.12
N THR A 58 -7.04 -7.21 -0.12
CA THR A 58 -7.22 -5.79 0.20
C THR A 58 -6.10 -5.22 1.07
N ASP A 59 -5.30 -6.08 1.71
CA ASP A 59 -4.21 -5.65 2.58
C ASP A 59 -3.00 -5.18 1.76
N ALA A 60 -2.18 -4.33 2.37
CA ALA A 60 -0.85 -4.02 1.88
C ALA A 60 0.19 -4.72 2.77
N LEU A 61 1.22 -5.29 2.13
CA LEU A 61 2.41 -5.75 2.84
C LEU A 61 3.42 -4.61 2.91
N TYR A 62 3.88 -4.28 4.09
CA TYR A 62 4.97 -3.36 4.33
C TYR A 62 6.20 -4.16 4.77
N ILE A 63 7.32 -4.01 4.06
CA ILE A 63 8.61 -4.62 4.45
C ILE A 63 9.65 -3.53 4.72
N ASN A 64 10.21 -3.54 5.92
CA ASN A 64 11.37 -2.73 6.26
C ASN A 64 12.66 -3.48 5.89
N GLY A 65 13.29 -3.09 4.78
CA GLY A 65 14.48 -3.73 4.24
C GLY A 65 15.72 -3.64 5.14
N GLY A 66 15.78 -2.67 6.06
CA GLY A 66 16.89 -2.53 7.01
C GLY A 66 16.83 -3.53 8.17
N THR A 67 15.67 -4.14 8.41
CA THR A 67 15.44 -5.05 9.55
C THR A 67 14.87 -6.41 9.16
N ALA A 68 14.40 -6.56 7.92
CA ALA A 68 13.90 -7.83 7.39
C ALA A 68 15.02 -8.89 7.28
N SER A 69 14.67 -10.13 7.61
CA SER A 69 15.54 -11.29 7.38
C SER A 69 15.54 -11.73 5.90
N LYS A 70 16.37 -12.71 5.55
CA LYS A 70 16.36 -13.29 4.19
C LYS A 70 15.07 -14.04 3.87
N ASP A 71 14.46 -14.66 4.88
CA ASP A 71 13.20 -15.39 4.72
C ASP A 71 12.04 -14.39 4.49
N ASP A 72 12.07 -13.27 5.21
CA ASP A 72 11.16 -12.14 5.02
C ASP A 72 11.22 -11.56 3.60
N VAL A 73 12.43 -11.38 3.07
CA VAL A 73 12.65 -10.92 1.69
C VAL A 73 12.08 -11.94 0.69
N THR A 74 12.29 -13.24 0.92
CA THR A 74 11.74 -14.31 0.08
C THR A 74 10.20 -14.33 0.11
N LEU A 75 9.62 -14.11 1.30
CA LEU A 75 8.19 -14.03 1.50
C LEU A 75 7.59 -12.81 0.78
N ALA A 76 8.17 -11.62 0.96
CA ALA A 76 7.74 -10.40 0.29
C ALA A 76 7.79 -10.56 -1.24
N LYS A 77 8.87 -11.14 -1.77
CA LYS A 77 8.98 -11.48 -3.20
C LYS A 77 7.82 -12.35 -3.68
N SER A 78 7.38 -13.33 -2.89
CA SER A 78 6.25 -14.18 -3.26
C SER A 78 4.95 -13.39 -3.41
N TYR A 79 4.74 -12.35 -2.60
CA TYR A 79 3.58 -11.47 -2.67
C TYR A 79 3.67 -10.47 -3.83
N ILE A 80 4.88 -9.98 -4.12
CA ILE A 80 5.15 -9.16 -5.32
C ILE A 80 4.77 -9.95 -6.58
N VAL A 81 5.22 -11.21 -6.70
CA VAL A 81 4.92 -12.08 -7.86
C VAL A 81 3.42 -12.36 -8.00
N LYS A 82 2.70 -12.48 -6.87
CA LYS A 82 1.23 -12.66 -6.86
C LYS A 82 0.44 -11.39 -7.20
N GLY A 83 1.11 -10.25 -7.34
CA GLY A 83 0.49 -8.96 -7.62
C GLY A 83 -0.20 -8.31 -6.42
N ASN A 84 0.18 -8.71 -5.20
CA ASN A 84 -0.25 -8.00 -4.00
C ASN A 84 0.40 -6.62 -3.92
N THR A 85 -0.25 -5.69 -3.22
CA THR A 85 0.34 -4.40 -2.89
C THR A 85 1.46 -4.61 -1.87
N VAL A 86 2.70 -4.26 -2.25
CA VAL A 86 3.87 -4.36 -1.37
C VAL A 86 4.60 -3.03 -1.35
N VAL A 87 4.81 -2.48 -0.16
CA VAL A 87 5.63 -1.29 0.11
C VAL A 87 6.96 -1.77 0.68
N ILE A 88 8.05 -1.45 -0.02
CA ILE A 88 9.41 -1.81 0.33
C ILE A 88 10.11 -0.54 0.82
N ASP A 89 10.36 -0.43 2.12
CA ASP A 89 11.11 0.67 2.71
C ASP A 89 12.60 0.30 2.76
N LEU A 90 13.40 1.01 1.97
CA LEU A 90 14.85 0.83 1.86
C LEU A 90 15.62 1.95 2.59
N ARG A 91 14.95 2.87 3.29
CA ARG A 91 15.59 4.02 3.96
C ARG A 91 16.59 3.62 5.03
N GLN A 92 16.36 2.48 5.69
CA GLN A 92 17.24 1.93 6.74
C GLN A 92 18.30 0.95 6.19
N VAL A 93 18.35 0.73 4.88
CA VAL A 93 19.38 -0.11 4.23
C VAL A 93 20.64 0.74 4.01
N PRO A 94 21.82 0.31 4.51
CA PRO A 94 23.01 1.13 4.49
C PRO A 94 23.69 1.16 3.12
N GLY A 95 23.67 2.32 2.47
CA GLY A 95 24.37 2.57 1.21
C GLY A 95 23.60 2.11 -0.04
N ASP A 96 23.92 2.71 -1.18
CA ASP A 96 23.13 2.52 -2.40
C ASP A 96 23.35 1.14 -3.03
N ASP A 97 24.57 0.57 -2.97
CA ASP A 97 24.84 -0.79 -3.43
C ASP A 97 23.95 -1.83 -2.73
N ALA A 98 23.81 -1.72 -1.41
CA ALA A 98 22.96 -2.64 -0.63
C ALA A 98 21.47 -2.47 -0.97
N LYS A 99 21.02 -1.24 -1.25
CA LYS A 99 19.64 -1.00 -1.73
C LYS A 99 19.43 -1.60 -3.12
N ILE A 100 20.40 -1.45 -4.02
CA ILE A 100 20.35 -2.01 -5.37
C ILE A 100 20.31 -3.54 -5.30
N GLU A 101 21.15 -4.17 -4.48
CA GLU A 101 21.14 -5.63 -4.29
C GLU A 101 19.81 -6.12 -3.72
N LEU A 102 19.28 -5.46 -2.68
CA LEU A 102 18.05 -5.86 -2.04
C LEU A 102 16.83 -5.67 -2.97
N SER A 103 16.73 -4.52 -3.63
CA SER A 103 15.66 -4.26 -4.62
C SER A 103 15.74 -5.24 -5.79
N GLN A 104 16.93 -5.50 -6.34
CA GLN A 104 17.14 -6.51 -7.38
C GLN A 104 16.66 -7.90 -6.93
N SER A 105 16.87 -8.26 -5.67
CA SER A 105 16.40 -9.54 -5.12
C SER A 105 14.87 -9.65 -5.01
N LEU A 106 14.21 -8.55 -4.63
CA LEU A 106 12.76 -8.44 -4.40
C LEU A 106 11.96 -8.31 -5.69
N ILE A 107 12.34 -7.35 -6.53
CA ILE A 107 11.56 -6.92 -7.70
C ILE A 107 12.23 -7.26 -9.04
N GLY A 108 13.44 -7.82 -9.04
CA GLY A 108 14.17 -8.16 -10.26
C GLY A 108 14.78 -6.94 -10.98
N LEU A 109 14.68 -5.75 -10.40
CA LEU A 109 15.28 -4.51 -10.90
C LEU A 109 16.07 -3.86 -9.74
N GLY A 110 17.36 -3.65 -9.96
CA GLY A 110 18.23 -2.94 -9.02
C GLY A 110 17.96 -1.44 -9.07
N ASN A 111 17.63 -0.85 -7.92
CA ASN A 111 17.28 0.55 -7.79
C ASN A 111 17.61 1.07 -6.38
N GLU A 112 18.19 2.26 -6.27
CA GLU A 112 18.54 2.87 -4.98
C GLU A 112 17.44 3.74 -4.33
N ALA A 113 16.22 3.77 -4.89
CA ALA A 113 15.14 4.59 -4.35
C ALA A 113 14.84 4.24 -2.88
N PRO A 114 14.58 5.25 -2.03
CA PRO A 114 14.32 5.02 -0.62
C PRO A 114 13.07 4.17 -0.36
N VAL A 115 12.07 4.24 -1.24
CA VAL A 115 10.84 3.45 -1.13
C VAL A 115 10.45 2.93 -2.50
N ILE A 116 9.99 1.68 -2.57
CA ILE A 116 9.44 1.07 -3.77
C ILE A 116 8.04 0.54 -3.45
N VAL A 117 7.07 0.79 -4.34
CA VAL A 117 5.70 0.25 -4.21
C VAL A 117 5.39 -0.62 -5.41
N THR A 118 4.99 -1.86 -5.17
CA THR A 118 4.53 -2.79 -6.21
C THR A 118 3.06 -3.10 -6.04
N GLY A 119 2.39 -3.48 -7.12
CA GLY A 119 1.01 -3.98 -7.09
C GLY A 119 0.42 -4.10 -8.48
N MET A 120 -0.86 -4.46 -8.55
CA MET A 120 -1.59 -4.58 -9.82
C MET A 120 -2.27 -3.27 -10.21
N TYR A 121 -2.03 -2.80 -11.43
CA TYR A 121 -2.74 -1.67 -12.04
C TYR A 121 -3.20 -2.06 -13.44
N GLN A 122 -4.50 -1.96 -13.70
CA GLN A 122 -5.11 -2.30 -15.00
C GLN A 122 -4.76 -3.69 -15.55
N GLY A 123 -4.54 -4.67 -14.66
CA GLY A 123 -4.21 -6.05 -15.04
C GLY A 123 -2.71 -6.32 -15.21
N GLU A 124 -1.86 -5.33 -14.96
CA GLU A 124 -0.40 -5.46 -15.04
C GLU A 124 0.26 -5.23 -13.67
N ASN A 125 1.34 -5.97 -13.41
CA ASN A 125 2.20 -5.69 -12.27
C ASN A 125 3.03 -4.44 -12.55
N ILE A 126 2.91 -3.45 -11.67
CA ILE A 126 3.67 -2.20 -11.75
C ILE A 126 4.64 -2.07 -10.59
N ILE A 127 5.73 -1.36 -10.83
CA ILE A 127 6.75 -1.01 -9.85
C ILE A 127 6.87 0.51 -9.86
N ASN A 128 6.70 1.14 -8.70
CA ASN A 128 6.91 2.58 -8.51
C ASN A 128 8.11 2.79 -7.60
N ALA A 129 9.18 3.36 -8.15
CA ALA A 129 10.26 3.90 -7.34
C ALA A 129 9.86 5.29 -6.84
N ILE A 130 9.85 5.47 -5.52
CA ILE A 130 9.51 6.73 -4.87
C ILE A 130 10.80 7.38 -4.40
N VAL A 131 11.09 8.56 -4.94
CA VAL A 131 12.25 9.38 -4.57
C VAL A 131 11.76 10.69 -3.97
N ALA A 132 12.58 11.28 -3.09
CA ALA A 132 12.32 12.65 -2.65
C ALA A 132 12.71 13.62 -3.77
N ASP A 133 11.80 14.52 -4.13
CA ASP A 133 12.08 15.66 -5.01
C ASP A 133 11.72 16.94 -4.26
N VAL A 134 12.69 17.51 -3.56
CA VAL A 134 12.55 18.77 -2.82
C VAL A 134 13.50 19.78 -3.44
N ARG A 135 12.94 20.85 -3.99
CA ARG A 135 13.67 21.91 -4.68
C ARG A 135 13.33 23.28 -4.11
N ASP A 136 14.29 24.19 -4.17
CA ASP A 136 14.06 25.60 -3.86
C ASP A 136 13.38 26.33 -5.02
N GLU A 137 13.15 27.64 -4.85
CA GLU A 137 12.57 28.52 -5.86
C GLU A 137 13.40 28.63 -7.16
N ASN A 138 14.68 28.25 -7.11
CA ASN A 138 15.59 28.26 -8.25
C ASN A 138 15.70 26.88 -8.93
N GLY A 139 15.08 25.84 -8.35
CA GLY A 139 15.11 24.47 -8.84
C GLY A 139 16.25 23.63 -8.28
N ASP A 140 17.03 24.16 -7.33
CA ASP A 140 18.15 23.47 -6.69
C ASP A 140 17.66 22.49 -5.62
N VAL A 141 18.30 21.33 -5.51
CA VAL A 141 17.91 20.28 -4.56
C VAL A 141 18.17 20.74 -3.12
N ILE A 142 17.14 20.70 -2.29
CA ILE A 142 17.25 20.99 -0.85
C ILE A 142 17.47 19.69 -0.10
N TYR A 143 18.60 19.59 0.61
CA TYR A 143 18.86 18.49 1.53
C TYR A 143 18.23 18.77 2.90
N ASN A 144 16.92 18.56 3.01
CA ASN A 144 16.18 18.63 4.27
C ASN A 144 15.49 17.28 4.54
N SER A 145 15.87 16.61 5.62
CA SER A 145 15.37 15.27 5.97
C SER A 145 13.85 15.21 6.19
N GLU A 146 13.27 16.25 6.79
CA GLU A 146 11.83 16.32 7.06
C GLU A 146 11.06 16.56 5.75
N ALA A 147 11.47 17.55 4.95
CA ALA A 147 10.86 17.82 3.66
C ALA A 147 10.99 16.64 2.69
N ASN A 148 12.12 15.92 2.72
CA ASN A 148 12.32 14.70 1.94
C ASN A 148 11.36 13.60 2.37
N LEU A 149 11.17 13.41 3.68
CA LEU A 149 10.21 12.44 4.19
C LEU A 149 8.78 12.78 3.77
N ASP A 150 8.39 14.06 3.83
CA ASP A 150 7.05 14.49 3.43
C ASP A 150 6.81 14.37 1.91
N SER A 151 7.83 14.66 1.09
CA SER A 151 7.82 14.39 -0.35
C SER A 151 7.61 12.90 -0.66
N ILE A 152 8.31 12.03 0.08
CA ILE A 152 8.14 10.57 -0.02
C ILE A 152 6.73 10.15 0.41
N LYS A 153 6.22 10.64 1.54
CA LYS A 153 4.87 10.33 2.05
C LYS A 153 3.78 10.70 1.04
N LEU A 154 3.86 11.87 0.43
CA LEU A 154 2.90 12.33 -0.57
C LEU A 154 2.91 11.43 -1.81
N SER A 155 4.11 11.12 -2.32
CA SER A 155 4.29 10.28 -3.50
C SER A 155 3.89 8.82 -3.24
N LEU A 156 4.16 8.32 -2.03
CA LEU A 156 3.73 7.01 -1.56
C LEU A 156 2.20 6.91 -1.50
N ALA A 157 1.52 7.93 -0.94
CA ALA A 157 0.07 7.97 -0.94
C ALA A 157 -0.49 7.95 -2.36
N TYR A 158 0.04 8.77 -3.27
CA TYR A 158 -0.39 8.75 -4.67
C TYR A 158 -0.21 7.36 -5.33
N ALA A 159 0.91 6.69 -5.09
CA ALA A 159 1.16 5.35 -5.63
C ALA A 159 0.17 4.30 -5.08
N LEU A 160 -0.16 4.38 -3.80
CA LEU A 160 -1.12 3.50 -3.14
C LEU A 160 -2.57 3.77 -3.56
N ASP A 161 -2.97 5.04 -3.69
CA ASP A 161 -4.27 5.46 -4.24
C ASP A 161 -4.43 4.90 -5.67
N ARG A 162 -3.39 4.99 -6.50
CA ARG A 162 -3.41 4.45 -7.87
C ARG A 162 -3.59 2.93 -7.90
N LEU A 163 -3.12 2.23 -6.87
CA LEU A 163 -3.31 0.78 -6.70
C LEU A 163 -4.65 0.42 -6.06
N GLY A 164 -5.49 1.39 -5.72
CA GLY A 164 -6.79 1.19 -5.09
C GLY A 164 -6.70 0.78 -3.61
N PHE A 165 -5.55 1.00 -2.96
CA PHE A 165 -5.41 0.75 -1.52
C PHE A 165 -6.21 1.79 -0.73
N GLY A 166 -6.86 1.35 0.37
CA GLY A 166 -7.66 2.23 1.22
C GLY A 166 -9.05 2.62 0.68
N GLY A 167 -9.44 2.14 -0.50
CA GLY A 167 -10.83 2.11 -0.95
C GLY A 167 -11.47 3.47 -1.31
N LYS A 168 -10.72 4.38 -1.93
CA LYS A 168 -11.30 5.56 -2.60
C LYS A 168 -11.83 5.23 -3.99
#